data_AF-A0A7S2ELU4-F1
#
_entry.id   AF-A0A7S2ELU4-F1
#
_cell.length_a   1.000
_cell.length_b   1.000
_cell.length_c   1.000
_cell.angle_alpha   90.00
_cell.angle_beta   90.00
_cell.angle_gamma   90.00
#
_symmetry.space_group_name_H-M   'P 1'
#
loop_
_entity.id
_entity.type
_entity.pdbx_description
1 polymer ?
#
loop_
_entity_poly.entity_id
_entity_poly.type
_entity_poly.pdbx_seq_one_letter_code
_entity_poly.pdbx_strand_id
1 'polypeptide(L)'
;GGPDGKVVSTVLSSDDKSPFVADLQEACYTLINASKALKKYTAITIADAVALGGVEAVNSVGGPELSIQLGRTDAVKGSAPSTIPVNLLDGSNPARVAEAFRSAGLTEREMTALLGCLLTLKMTQKGRASEDWKKSTRGQFREPGKIGRMSEFKRLTDEDIAAMEEDDDEGSELTDNVDVYIAETFGARDQVFGQKVGKDIDQKTFNKYLGELNKFTAKKGGSGDLKEFGWIGTLLLDKENPTSQAWINKYGTSNLNYQKDLGIAYNAITQLGAEFTGGKYESLLKNRPRKTLNDE
;
A
#
# COMPACT_ATOMS: atom_id res chain seq x y z
N GLY A 1 -1.99 -4.07 -19.95
CA GLY A 1 -1.18 -4.55 -18.81
C GLY A 1 -1.93 -4.23 -17.53
N GLY A 2 -1.56 -4.86 -16.43
CA GLY A 2 -2.22 -4.67 -15.13
C GLY A 2 -1.27 -5.04 -13.98
N PRO A 3 -1.77 -5.10 -12.74
CA PRO A 3 -0.99 -5.51 -11.58
C PRO A 3 -0.79 -7.03 -11.59
N ASP A 4 0.08 -7.50 -12.48
CA ASP A 4 0.39 -8.92 -12.75
C ASP A 4 1.80 -9.33 -12.25
N GLY A 5 2.42 -8.46 -11.44
CA GLY A 5 3.76 -8.68 -10.88
C GLY A 5 4.92 -8.38 -11.84
N LYS A 6 4.70 -8.13 -13.15
CA LYS A 6 5.79 -7.87 -14.11
C LYS A 6 6.67 -6.70 -13.74
N VAL A 7 6.09 -5.68 -13.11
CA VAL A 7 6.80 -4.48 -12.66
C VAL A 7 8.05 -4.81 -11.85
N VAL A 8 7.99 -5.85 -11.01
CA VAL A 8 9.15 -6.30 -10.22
C VAL A 8 10.29 -6.74 -11.12
N SER A 9 10.00 -7.59 -12.10
CA SER A 9 11.01 -8.07 -13.06
C SER A 9 11.54 -6.94 -13.96
N THR A 10 10.69 -5.99 -14.36
CA THR A 10 11.08 -4.87 -15.21
C THR A 10 11.99 -3.89 -14.47
N VAL A 11 11.70 -3.60 -13.20
CA VAL A 11 12.54 -2.74 -12.35
C VAL A 11 13.90 -3.37 -12.11
N LEU A 12 13.93 -4.66 -11.74
CA LEU A 12 15.17 -5.38 -11.46
C LEU A 12 16.06 -5.56 -12.69
N SER A 13 15.45 -5.60 -13.87
CA SER A 13 16.17 -5.68 -15.15
C SER A 13 16.53 -4.30 -15.73
N SER A 14 16.19 -3.20 -15.05
CA SER A 14 16.44 -1.86 -15.54
C SER A 14 17.91 -1.46 -15.34
N ASP A 15 18.53 -0.92 -16.38
CA ASP A 15 19.89 -0.35 -16.35
C ASP A 15 19.92 1.13 -15.88
N ASP A 16 18.76 1.70 -15.53
CA ASP A 16 18.65 3.09 -15.06
C ASP A 16 19.29 3.22 -13.66
N LYS A 17 20.29 4.11 -13.55
CA LYS A 17 21.07 4.36 -12.34
C LYS A 17 20.56 5.56 -11.53
N SER A 18 19.38 6.07 -11.84
CA SER A 18 18.77 7.15 -11.06
C SER A 18 18.51 6.68 -9.62
N PRO A 19 18.63 7.58 -8.62
CA PRO A 19 18.32 7.24 -7.23
C PRO A 19 16.90 6.67 -7.07
N PHE A 20 15.95 7.17 -7.86
CA PHE A 20 14.57 6.69 -7.86
C PHE A 20 14.46 5.21 -8.24
N VAL A 21 15.14 4.78 -9.30
CA VAL A 21 15.11 3.37 -9.74
C VAL A 21 15.90 2.49 -8.77
N ALA A 22 16.99 2.99 -8.19
CA ALA A 22 17.74 2.28 -7.14
C ALA A 22 16.87 1.98 -5.90
N ASP A 23 16.12 2.97 -5.41
CA ASP A 23 15.18 2.78 -4.29
C ASP A 23 14.08 1.76 -4.65
N LEU A 24 13.59 1.80 -5.89
CA LEU A 24 12.57 0.87 -6.39
C LEU A 24 13.12 -0.56 -6.51
N GLN A 25 14.39 -0.72 -6.90
CA GLN A 25 15.08 -2.00 -6.93
C GLN A 25 15.23 -2.57 -5.52
N GLU A 26 15.62 -1.76 -4.53
CA GLU A 26 15.71 -2.17 -3.12
C GLU A 26 14.33 -2.63 -2.58
N ALA A 27 13.27 -1.89 -2.89
CA ALA A 27 11.90 -2.28 -2.55
C ALA A 27 11.51 -3.62 -3.19
N CYS A 28 11.86 -3.84 -4.46
CA CYS A 28 11.62 -5.11 -5.16
C CYS A 28 12.39 -6.28 -4.53
N TYR A 29 13.66 -6.08 -4.16
CA TYR A 29 14.45 -7.10 -3.46
C TYR A 29 13.84 -7.45 -2.10
N THR A 30 13.45 -6.44 -1.33
CA THR A 30 12.80 -6.62 -0.02
C THR A 30 11.50 -7.41 -0.16
N LEU A 31 10.67 -7.07 -1.15
CA LEU A 31 9.43 -7.78 -1.44
C LEU A 31 9.68 -9.23 -1.84
N ILE A 32 10.64 -9.51 -2.73
CA ILE A 32 10.98 -10.89 -3.12
C ILE A 32 11.45 -11.71 -1.93
N ASN A 33 12.27 -11.12 -1.05
CA ASN A 33 12.76 -11.80 0.14
C ASN A 33 11.62 -12.11 1.11
N ALA A 34 10.71 -11.15 1.33
CA ALA A 34 9.51 -11.36 2.12
C ALA A 34 8.61 -12.47 1.52
N SER A 35 8.34 -12.42 0.21
CA SER A 35 7.56 -13.47 -0.48
C SER A 35 8.24 -14.84 -0.38
N LYS A 36 9.57 -14.93 -0.49
CA LYS A 36 10.31 -16.19 -0.32
C LYS A 36 10.20 -16.75 1.10
N ALA A 37 10.25 -15.91 2.12
CA ALA A 37 10.04 -16.33 3.49
C ALA A 37 8.60 -16.84 3.70
N LEU A 38 7.61 -16.15 3.12
CA LEU A 38 6.20 -16.52 3.22
C LEU A 38 5.81 -17.75 2.39
N LYS A 39 6.59 -18.13 1.37
CA LYS A 39 6.32 -19.31 0.53
C LYS A 39 6.22 -20.62 1.32
N LYS A 40 6.86 -20.70 2.49
CA LYS A 40 6.76 -21.87 3.37
C LYS A 40 5.38 -22.00 3.99
N TYR A 41 4.69 -20.89 4.22
CA TYR A 41 3.44 -20.82 4.98
C TYR A 41 2.22 -20.55 4.10
N THR A 42 2.40 -19.84 2.97
CA THR A 42 1.29 -19.38 2.13
C THR A 42 1.67 -19.35 0.65
N ALA A 43 0.69 -19.63 -0.20
CA ALA A 43 0.80 -19.41 -1.63
C ALA A 43 0.38 -17.97 -1.97
N ILE A 44 1.34 -17.04 -1.93
CA ILE A 44 1.14 -15.64 -2.34
C ILE A 44 1.78 -15.38 -3.71
N THR A 45 1.04 -14.74 -4.62
CA THR A 45 1.58 -14.28 -5.92
C THR A 45 2.39 -13.01 -5.75
N ILE A 46 3.35 -12.76 -6.62
CA ILE A 46 4.12 -11.50 -6.61
C ILE A 46 3.18 -10.30 -6.82
N ALA A 47 2.18 -10.45 -7.68
CA ALA A 47 1.13 -9.46 -7.88
C ALA A 47 0.41 -9.08 -6.57
N ASP A 48 -0.01 -10.06 -5.77
CA ASP A 48 -0.66 -9.80 -4.48
C ASP A 48 0.31 -9.26 -3.44
N ALA A 49 1.57 -9.72 -3.44
CA ALA A 49 2.60 -9.19 -2.55
C ALA A 49 2.88 -7.70 -2.80
N VAL A 50 2.87 -7.25 -4.06
CA VAL A 50 3.02 -5.82 -4.42
C VAL A 50 1.85 -5.00 -3.90
N ALA A 51 0.62 -5.47 -4.10
CA ALA A 51 -0.57 -4.78 -3.62
C ALA A 51 -0.59 -4.70 -2.09
N LEU A 52 -0.30 -5.79 -1.39
CA LEU A 52 -0.23 -5.84 0.08
C LEU A 52 0.88 -4.95 0.63
N GLY A 53 2.06 -4.97 0.02
CA GLY A 53 3.18 -4.12 0.42
C GLY A 53 2.85 -2.63 0.32
N GLY A 54 2.11 -2.23 -0.71
CA GLY A 54 1.66 -0.84 -0.85
C GLY A 54 0.61 -0.42 0.18
N VAL A 55 -0.35 -1.30 0.51
CA VAL A 55 -1.33 -1.05 1.59
C VAL A 55 -0.61 -0.90 2.92
N GLU A 56 0.31 -1.81 3.21
CA GLU A 56 1.01 -1.82 4.48
C GLU A 56 1.97 -0.64 4.59
N ALA A 57 2.57 -0.17 3.50
CA ALA A 57 3.36 1.06 3.50
C ALA A 57 2.52 2.28 3.91
N VAL A 58 1.27 2.39 3.45
CA VAL A 58 0.34 3.46 3.84
C VAL A 58 -0.03 3.34 5.32
N ASN A 59 -0.39 2.14 5.78
CA ASN A 59 -0.73 1.89 7.17
C ASN A 59 0.45 2.18 8.12
N SER A 60 1.65 1.76 7.73
CA SER A 60 2.91 1.93 8.45
C SER A 60 3.27 3.40 8.68
N VAL A 61 2.94 4.32 7.78
CA VAL A 61 3.14 5.77 8.03
C VAL A 61 2.01 6.42 8.85
N GLY A 62 1.00 5.64 9.24
CA GLY A 62 -0.16 6.10 9.98
C GLY A 62 -1.39 6.42 9.12
N GLY A 63 -1.42 6.01 7.85
CA GLY A 63 -2.57 6.17 6.98
C GLY A 63 -3.77 5.29 7.32
N PRO A 64 -4.85 5.38 6.53
CA PRO A 64 -6.03 4.54 6.70
C PRO A 64 -5.76 3.09 6.35
N GLU A 65 -6.57 2.18 6.91
CA GLU A 65 -6.63 0.79 6.48
C GLU A 65 -7.28 0.74 5.09
N LEU A 66 -6.50 0.34 4.08
CA LEU A 66 -6.97 0.19 2.72
C LEU A 66 -7.32 -1.27 2.45
N SER A 67 -8.55 -1.53 2.01
CA SER A 67 -8.96 -2.86 1.58
C SER A 67 -8.52 -3.11 0.14
N ILE A 68 -7.91 -4.26 -0.13
CA ILE A 68 -7.61 -4.73 -1.47
C ILE A 68 -8.20 -6.11 -1.71
N GLN A 69 -8.62 -6.37 -2.95
CA GLN A 69 -8.94 -7.72 -3.39
C GLN A 69 -7.64 -8.52 -3.55
N LEU A 70 -7.59 -9.76 -3.07
CA LEU A 70 -6.49 -10.70 -3.29
C LEU A 70 -6.90 -11.78 -4.31
N GLY A 71 -5.93 -12.59 -4.73
CA GLY A 71 -6.09 -13.70 -5.67
C GLY A 71 -5.60 -13.39 -7.08
N ARG A 72 -4.73 -12.38 -7.26
CA ARG A 72 -4.20 -12.01 -8.58
C ARG A 72 -3.29 -13.09 -9.13
N THR A 73 -3.33 -13.32 -10.44
CA THR A 73 -2.38 -14.18 -11.13
C THR A 73 -1.09 -13.42 -11.45
N ASP A 74 0.05 -14.09 -11.27
CA ASP A 74 1.30 -13.60 -11.80
C ASP A 74 1.32 -13.78 -13.32
N ALA A 75 1.97 -12.85 -14.02
CA ALA A 75 2.16 -12.96 -15.45
C ALA A 75 2.92 -14.22 -15.84
N VAL A 76 2.53 -14.82 -16.97
CA VAL A 76 3.19 -15.99 -17.54
C VAL A 76 4.65 -15.65 -17.89
N LYS A 77 5.57 -16.51 -17.44
CA LYS A 77 7.00 -16.40 -17.72
C LYS A 77 7.24 -16.39 -19.24
N GLY A 78 7.95 -15.38 -19.75
CA GLY A 78 8.20 -15.21 -21.19
C GLY A 78 7.11 -14.46 -21.96
N SER A 79 6.08 -13.94 -21.28
CA SER A 79 5.15 -12.99 -21.90
C SER A 79 5.88 -11.71 -22.32
N ALA A 80 5.41 -11.05 -23.38
CA ALA A 80 6.07 -9.90 -23.98
C ALA A 80 6.47 -8.84 -22.92
N PRO A 81 7.66 -8.24 -23.03
CA PRO A 81 8.10 -7.20 -22.13
C PRO A 81 7.08 -6.07 -22.18
N SER A 82 6.45 -5.81 -21.04
CA SER A 82 5.61 -4.65 -20.89
C SER A 82 6.52 -3.43 -20.92
N THR A 83 6.26 -2.47 -21.82
CA THR A 83 6.92 -1.15 -21.85
C THR A 83 6.46 -0.34 -20.64
N ILE A 84 6.81 -0.78 -19.43
CA ILE A 84 6.48 -0.09 -18.18
C ILE A 84 7.52 1.01 -18.02
N PRO A 85 7.12 2.30 -18.02
CA PRO A 85 8.03 3.39 -17.74
C PRO A 85 8.41 3.35 -16.25
N VAL A 86 9.54 2.71 -15.93
CA VAL A 86 10.01 2.54 -14.54
C VAL A 86 10.26 3.87 -13.83
N ASN A 87 10.52 4.95 -14.57
CA ASN A 87 10.78 6.28 -14.06
C ASN A 87 9.56 7.21 -14.11
N LEU A 88 8.34 6.71 -14.38
CA LEU A 88 7.14 7.55 -14.54
C LEU A 88 6.91 8.51 -13.36
N LEU A 89 7.23 8.09 -12.12
CA LEU A 89 6.98 8.85 -10.89
C LEU A 89 8.23 9.53 -10.32
N ASP A 90 9.32 9.63 -11.09
CA ASP A 90 10.56 10.32 -10.69
C ASP A 90 10.38 11.85 -10.60
N GLY A 91 9.36 12.39 -11.27
CA GLY A 91 9.05 13.82 -11.32
C GLY A 91 9.63 14.58 -12.50
N SER A 92 10.34 13.91 -13.40
CA SER A 92 10.94 14.50 -14.61
C SER A 92 9.88 14.98 -15.61
N ASN A 93 8.75 14.28 -15.70
CA ASN A 93 7.65 14.65 -16.60
C ASN A 93 6.27 14.44 -15.93
N PRO A 94 5.79 15.40 -15.13
CA PRO A 94 4.50 15.31 -14.45
C PRO A 94 3.30 15.24 -15.40
N ALA A 95 3.39 15.86 -16.58
CA ALA A 95 2.33 15.80 -17.59
C ALA A 95 2.09 14.35 -18.06
N ARG A 96 3.16 13.57 -18.25
CA ARG A 96 3.09 12.15 -18.59
C ARG A 96 2.44 11.32 -17.48
N VAL A 97 2.57 11.72 -16.22
CA VAL A 97 1.86 11.07 -15.10
C VAL A 97 0.36 11.25 -15.26
N ALA A 98 -0.10 12.49 -15.45
CA ALA A 98 -1.54 12.77 -15.63
C ALA A 98 -2.11 12.11 -16.90
N GLU A 99 -1.32 12.01 -17.97
CA GLU A 99 -1.69 11.22 -19.16
C GLU A 99 -1.82 9.74 -18.83
N ALA A 100 -0.87 9.15 -18.10
CA ALA A 100 -0.92 7.73 -17.72
C ALA A 100 -2.16 7.40 -16.87
N PHE A 101 -2.57 8.27 -15.95
CA PHE A 101 -3.83 8.11 -15.20
C PHE A 101 -5.04 8.08 -16.14
N ARG A 102 -5.12 9.02 -17.09
CA ARG A 102 -6.21 9.10 -18.07
C ARG A 102 -6.22 7.88 -19.00
N SER A 103 -5.06 7.45 -19.50
CA SER A 103 -4.93 6.25 -20.34
C SER A 103 -5.29 4.96 -19.60
N ALA A 104 -5.10 4.92 -18.28
CA ALA A 104 -5.53 3.81 -17.44
C ALA A 104 -7.04 3.84 -17.12
N GLY A 105 -7.76 4.89 -17.54
CA GLY A 105 -9.18 5.07 -17.26
C GLY A 105 -9.46 5.53 -15.82
N LEU A 106 -8.48 6.10 -15.12
CA LEU A 106 -8.66 6.73 -13.81
C LEU A 106 -9.14 8.17 -13.99
N THR A 107 -10.08 8.59 -13.15
CA THR A 107 -10.60 9.95 -13.14
C THR A 107 -9.63 10.91 -12.46
N GLU A 108 -9.77 12.21 -12.70
CA GLU A 108 -8.98 13.25 -12.03
C GLU A 108 -9.19 13.23 -10.50
N ARG A 109 -10.38 12.84 -10.03
CA ARG A 109 -10.69 12.63 -8.60
C ARG A 109 -9.84 11.52 -8.00
N GLU A 110 -9.72 10.40 -8.70
CA GLU A 110 -8.93 9.24 -8.28
C GLU A 110 -7.44 9.53 -8.35
N MET A 111 -6.99 10.18 -9.43
CA MET A 111 -5.62 10.67 -9.57
C MET A 111 -5.25 11.58 -8.39
N THR A 112 -6.12 12.54 -8.04
CA THR A 112 -5.88 13.47 -6.93
C THR A 112 -5.77 12.73 -5.60
N ALA A 113 -6.63 11.73 -5.36
CA ALA A 113 -6.59 10.94 -4.13
C ALA A 113 -5.27 10.14 -4.01
N LEU A 114 -4.87 9.46 -5.10
CA LEU A 114 -3.68 8.61 -5.16
C LEU A 114 -2.38 9.43 -5.09
N LEU A 115 -2.28 10.52 -5.86
CA LEU A 115 -1.12 11.41 -5.79
C LEU A 115 -1.04 12.13 -4.43
N GLY A 116 -2.19 12.46 -3.83
CA GLY A 116 -2.23 12.98 -2.46
C GLY A 116 -1.65 12.00 -1.43
N CYS A 117 -1.90 10.71 -1.61
CA CYS A 117 -1.34 9.67 -0.74
C CYS A 117 0.18 9.59 -0.91
N LEU A 118 0.65 9.60 -2.16
CA LEU A 118 2.08 9.61 -2.48
C LEU A 118 2.77 10.88 -1.94
N LEU A 119 2.12 12.03 -1.98
CA LEU A 119 2.61 13.26 -1.37
C LEU A 119 2.79 13.09 0.14
N THR A 120 1.78 12.57 0.84
CA THR A 120 1.89 12.31 2.28
C THR A 120 3.04 11.35 2.58
N LEU A 121 3.17 10.25 1.82
CA LEU A 121 4.27 9.29 2.01
C LEU A 121 5.65 9.94 1.82
N LYS A 122 5.81 10.82 0.82
CA LYS A 122 7.09 11.53 0.57
C LYS A 122 7.42 12.56 1.64
N MET A 123 6.41 13.25 2.18
CA MET A 123 6.61 14.36 3.12
C MET A 123 6.69 13.90 4.58
N THR A 124 6.16 12.72 4.89
CA THR A 124 6.12 12.20 6.26
C THR A 124 7.54 11.91 6.75
N GLN A 125 7.90 12.54 7.86
CA GLN A 125 9.16 12.24 8.53
C GLN A 125 9.08 10.88 9.22
N LYS A 126 10.11 10.06 8.99
CA LYS A 126 10.28 8.81 9.72
C LYS A 126 10.66 9.11 11.16
N GLY A 127 9.91 8.58 12.12
CA GLY A 127 10.23 8.63 13.55
C GLY A 127 11.31 7.63 13.96
N ARG A 128 11.70 6.70 13.08
CA ARG A 128 12.73 5.68 13.29
C ARG A 128 13.38 5.22 11.98
N ALA A 129 14.55 4.59 12.06
CA ALA A 129 15.20 4.00 10.90
C ALA A 129 14.44 2.75 10.40
N SER A 130 14.48 2.49 9.09
CA SER A 130 13.84 1.29 8.49
C SER A 130 14.38 -0.02 9.10
N GLU A 131 15.64 -0.04 9.55
CA GLU A 131 16.28 -1.22 10.16
C GLU A 131 15.82 -1.51 11.60
N ASP A 132 15.11 -0.58 12.26
CA ASP A 132 14.59 -0.76 13.62
C ASP A 132 13.31 -1.60 13.68
N TRP A 133 12.86 -2.19 12.57
CA TRP A 133 11.67 -3.04 12.59
C TRP A 133 11.83 -4.24 13.54
N LYS A 134 13.06 -4.77 13.70
CA LYS A 134 13.40 -5.83 14.67
C LYS A 134 13.23 -5.40 16.13
N LYS A 135 13.25 -4.09 16.39
CA LYS A 135 12.97 -3.49 17.71
C LYS A 135 11.51 -3.07 17.85
N SER A 136 10.67 -3.29 16.83
CA SER A 136 9.23 -3.06 16.97
C SER A 136 8.70 -3.93 18.10
N THR A 137 7.80 -3.34 18.89
CA THR A 137 7.09 -4.10 19.92
C THR A 137 6.40 -5.29 19.24
N ARG A 138 6.79 -6.50 19.62
CA ARG A 138 6.17 -7.72 19.12
C ARG A 138 4.72 -7.79 19.55
N GLY A 139 3.91 -8.44 18.71
CA GLY A 139 2.49 -8.66 18.97
C GLY A 139 2.30 -9.37 20.31
N GLN A 140 1.15 -9.09 20.94
CA GLN A 140 0.76 -9.82 22.13
C GLN A 140 -0.20 -10.93 21.73
N PHE A 141 -0.02 -12.11 22.31
CA PHE A 141 -0.81 -13.30 22.02
C PHE A 141 -1.45 -13.84 23.31
N ARG A 142 -2.58 -14.52 23.15
CA ARG A 142 -3.27 -15.21 24.24
C ARG A 142 -2.61 -16.57 24.44
N GLU A 143 -2.27 -16.89 25.67
CA GLU A 143 -1.78 -18.23 25.99
C GLU A 143 -2.94 -19.23 25.99
N PRO A 144 -2.71 -20.48 25.52
CA PRO A 144 -3.70 -21.54 25.57
C PRO A 144 -4.28 -21.72 26.98
N GLY A 145 -5.61 -21.83 27.10
CA GLY A 145 -6.30 -22.11 28.37
C GLY A 145 -6.68 -20.88 29.23
N LYS A 146 -6.41 -19.65 28.79
CA LYS A 146 -6.77 -18.42 29.56
C LYS A 146 -8.05 -17.71 29.06
N ILE A 147 -8.96 -17.45 30.01
CA ILE A 147 -10.31 -16.90 29.78
C ILE A 147 -10.26 -15.36 29.71
N GLY A 148 -9.84 -14.86 28.55
CA GLY A 148 -10.39 -13.65 27.92
C GLY A 148 -10.22 -12.30 28.63
N ARG A 149 -9.21 -12.10 29.49
CA ARG A 149 -8.89 -10.75 30.00
C ARG A 149 -7.68 -10.14 29.29
N MET A 150 -7.74 -8.85 28.99
CA MET A 150 -6.65 -8.08 28.35
C MET A 150 -5.31 -8.15 29.12
N SER A 151 -5.33 -8.44 30.42
CA SER A 151 -4.14 -8.67 31.26
C SER A 151 -3.44 -10.01 31.03
N GLU A 152 -4.05 -10.93 30.28
CA GLU A 152 -3.57 -12.30 30.07
C GLU A 152 -2.80 -12.48 28.75
N PHE A 153 -2.63 -11.40 27.98
CA PHE A 153 -1.88 -11.42 26.73
C PHE A 153 -0.37 -11.35 27.02
N LYS A 154 0.38 -12.37 26.61
CA LYS A 154 1.85 -12.44 26.68
C LYS A 154 2.44 -11.79 25.43
N ARG A 155 3.59 -11.11 25.56
CA ARG A 155 4.35 -10.62 24.40
C ARG A 155 5.06 -11.80 23.71
N LEU A 156 4.97 -11.87 22.38
CA LEU A 156 5.69 -12.87 21.61
C LEU A 156 7.20 -12.72 21.80
N THR A 157 7.89 -13.80 22.15
CA THR A 157 9.35 -13.85 22.34
C THR A 157 10.02 -14.64 21.20
N ASP A 158 11.35 -14.57 21.08
CA ASP A 158 12.09 -15.35 20.06
C ASP A 158 12.01 -16.84 20.34
N GLU A 159 11.95 -17.23 21.61
CA GLU A 159 11.78 -18.60 22.07
C GLU A 159 10.41 -19.14 21.67
N ASP A 160 9.34 -18.32 21.78
CA ASP A 160 8.00 -18.72 21.32
C ASP A 160 7.96 -18.95 19.80
N ILE A 161 8.69 -18.13 19.01
CA ILE A 161 8.78 -18.29 17.55
C ILE A 161 9.60 -19.53 17.20
N ALA A 162 10.75 -19.73 17.85
CA ALA A 162 11.60 -20.88 17.62
C ALA A 162 10.88 -22.19 17.97
N ALA A 163 10.12 -22.22 19.07
CA ALA A 163 9.31 -23.38 19.44
C ALA A 163 8.23 -23.69 18.39
N MET A 164 7.57 -22.67 17.84
CA MET A 164 6.60 -22.86 16.75
C MET A 164 7.25 -23.32 15.44
N GLU A 165 8.48 -22.86 15.16
CA GLU A 165 9.25 -23.31 13.99
C GLU A 165 9.79 -24.75 14.17
N GLU A 166 10.12 -25.16 15.40
CA GLU A 166 10.57 -26.52 15.74
C GLU A 166 9.42 -27.54 15.73
N ASP A 167 8.23 -27.18 16.21
CA ASP A 167 7.03 -28.04 16.19
C ASP A 167 6.54 -28.35 14.76
N ASP A 168 6.87 -27.53 13.76
CA ASP A 168 6.50 -27.73 12.34
C ASP A 168 7.45 -28.68 11.59
N ASP A 169 8.68 -28.92 12.08
CA ASP A 169 9.70 -29.77 11.43
C ASP A 169 9.61 -31.25 11.89
N GLU A 170 9.06 -31.53 13.07
CA GLU A 170 8.66 -32.88 13.44
C GLU A 170 7.32 -33.19 12.77
N GLY A 171 7.31 -34.06 11.76
CA GLY A 171 6.13 -34.48 11.01
C GLY A 171 5.00 -35.04 11.88
N SER A 172 4.29 -34.15 12.55
CA SER A 172 3.15 -34.40 13.39
C SER A 172 2.04 -34.88 12.47
N GLU A 173 1.77 -36.18 12.50
CA GLU A 173 0.52 -36.71 11.99
C GLU A 173 -0.60 -35.85 12.57
N LEU A 174 -1.32 -35.13 11.70
CA LEU A 174 -2.56 -34.45 12.06
C LEU A 174 -3.51 -35.50 12.63
N THR A 175 -3.45 -35.71 13.94
CA THR A 175 -4.40 -36.54 14.64
C THR A 175 -5.70 -35.74 14.73
N ASP A 176 -6.80 -36.36 14.31
CA ASP A 176 -8.14 -35.78 14.10
C ASP A 176 -8.80 -35.12 15.34
N ASN A 177 -8.06 -34.85 16.42
CA ASN A 177 -8.59 -34.28 17.67
C ASN A 177 -7.68 -33.23 18.33
N VAL A 178 -6.67 -32.71 17.63
CA VAL A 178 -6.00 -31.50 18.12
C VAL A 178 -6.78 -30.30 17.57
N ASP A 179 -7.51 -29.62 18.43
CA ASP A 179 -8.06 -28.29 18.12
C ASP A 179 -6.90 -27.45 17.58
N VAL A 180 -6.88 -27.22 16.26
CA VAL A 180 -5.89 -26.35 15.62
C VAL A 180 -6.13 -24.97 16.22
N TYR A 181 -5.33 -24.63 17.23
CA TYR A 181 -5.38 -23.33 17.87
C TYR A 181 -4.81 -22.31 16.89
N ILE A 182 -5.68 -21.82 16.01
CA ILE A 182 -5.41 -20.59 15.27
C ILE A 182 -5.42 -19.50 16.34
N ALA A 183 -4.24 -18.99 16.68
CA ALA A 183 -4.12 -17.92 17.63
C ALA A 183 -5.06 -16.77 17.22
N GLU A 184 -6.10 -16.52 18.01
CA GLU A 184 -7.01 -15.37 17.88
C GLU A 184 -6.28 -14.09 18.32
N THR A 185 -5.12 -13.83 17.72
CA THR A 185 -4.11 -12.90 18.26
C THR A 185 -3.61 -11.96 17.18
N PHE A 186 -4.53 -11.41 16.42
CA PHE A 186 -4.39 -10.00 16.08
C PHE A 186 -5.02 -9.29 17.27
N GLY A 187 -4.23 -8.61 18.10
CA GLY A 187 -4.74 -7.87 19.25
C GLY A 187 -5.82 -6.84 18.88
N ALA A 188 -6.13 -5.91 19.79
CA ALA A 188 -6.99 -4.78 19.44
C ALA A 188 -6.43 -3.96 18.26
N ARG A 189 -7.25 -3.16 17.55
CA ARG A 189 -6.83 -2.37 16.36
C ARG A 189 -5.60 -1.48 16.61
N ASP A 190 -5.36 -1.08 17.86
CA ASP A 190 -4.21 -0.30 18.31
C ASP A 190 -2.95 -1.15 18.64
N GLN A 191 -3.11 -2.48 18.70
CA GLN A 191 -2.08 -3.48 19.01
C GLN A 191 -1.68 -4.31 17.78
N VAL A 192 -2.09 -3.88 16.58
CA VAL A 192 -1.67 -4.52 15.32
C VAL A 192 -0.15 -4.56 15.26
N PHE A 193 0.40 -5.71 14.91
CA PHE A 193 1.83 -5.95 14.79
C PHE A 193 2.46 -4.92 13.84
N GLY A 194 3.54 -4.26 14.28
CA GLY A 194 4.22 -3.23 13.51
C GLY A 194 3.93 -1.82 14.02
N GLN A 195 4.91 -1.25 14.73
CA GLN A 195 4.83 0.17 15.11
C GLN A 195 4.88 1.07 13.87
N LYS A 196 4.01 2.08 13.86
CA LYS A 196 3.99 3.12 12.84
C LYS A 196 5.35 3.81 12.76
N VAL A 197 5.85 3.96 11.54
CA VAL A 197 7.13 4.60 11.21
C VAL A 197 6.95 6.12 11.09
N GLY A 198 5.74 6.59 10.78
CA GLY A 198 5.43 8.03 10.71
C GLY A 198 5.47 8.67 12.11
N LYS A 199 6.18 9.80 12.23
CA LYS A 199 6.28 10.54 13.50
C LYS A 199 5.08 11.45 13.76
N ASP A 200 4.67 12.17 12.73
CA ASP A 200 3.76 13.34 12.86
C ASP A 200 2.44 13.15 12.12
N ILE A 201 2.17 11.93 11.64
CA ILE A 201 0.98 11.56 10.87
C ILE A 201 0.29 10.37 11.53
N ASP A 202 -1.02 10.49 11.69
CA ASP A 202 -1.91 9.42 12.10
C ASP A 202 -3.13 9.36 11.17
N GLN A 203 -4.04 8.43 11.44
CA GLN A 203 -5.22 8.26 10.59
C GLN A 203 -6.08 9.52 10.61
N LYS A 204 -6.12 10.31 11.68
CA LYS A 204 -6.96 11.51 11.74
C LYS A 204 -6.34 12.70 10.99
N THR A 205 -5.05 12.66 10.75
CA THR A 205 -4.25 13.74 10.16
C THR A 205 -3.60 13.36 8.83
N PHE A 206 -3.94 12.20 8.25
CA PHE A 206 -3.34 11.73 7.00
C PHE A 206 -3.49 12.70 5.81
N ASN A 207 -4.51 13.57 5.83
CA ASN A 207 -4.71 14.64 4.85
C ASN A 207 -3.90 15.93 5.12
N LYS A 208 -3.01 15.97 6.11
CA LYS A 208 -2.27 17.18 6.55
C LYS A 208 -1.65 17.93 5.37
N TYR A 209 -0.88 17.24 4.53
CA TYR A 209 -0.18 17.87 3.41
C TYR A 209 -1.11 18.31 2.28
N LEU A 210 -2.27 17.66 2.12
CA LEU A 210 -3.33 18.14 1.23
C LEU A 210 -4.00 19.41 1.79
N GLY A 211 -4.16 19.50 3.10
CA GLY A 211 -4.63 20.70 3.79
C GLY A 211 -3.64 21.87 3.66
N GLU A 212 -2.34 21.60 3.75
CA GLU A 212 -1.29 22.60 3.49
C GLU A 212 -1.25 23.02 2.03
N LEU A 213 -1.32 22.08 1.08
CA LEU A 213 -1.40 22.37 -0.35
C LEU A 213 -2.65 23.19 -0.70
N ASN A 214 -3.79 22.93 -0.06
CA ASN A 214 -5.02 23.70 -0.27
C ASN A 214 -4.89 25.17 0.13
N LYS A 215 -4.00 25.53 1.06
CA LYS A 215 -3.76 26.95 1.41
C LYS A 215 -3.20 27.74 0.22
N PHE A 216 -2.55 27.07 -0.74
CA PHE A 216 -2.05 27.71 -1.96
C PHE A 216 -3.17 27.98 -3.00
N THR A 217 -4.32 27.30 -2.91
CA THR A 217 -5.48 27.54 -3.80
C THR A 217 -6.36 28.69 -3.30
N ALA A 218 -6.45 28.89 -1.98
CA ALA A 218 -7.50 29.70 -1.35
C ALA A 218 -7.29 31.24 -1.32
N LYS A 219 -6.16 31.77 -1.82
CA LYS A 219 -5.78 33.19 -2.12
C LYS A 219 -4.41 33.59 -1.53
N LYS A 220 -3.60 34.27 -2.37
CA LYS A 220 -2.37 35.05 -2.07
C LYS A 220 -1.28 34.31 -1.27
N GLY A 221 -0.44 33.56 -1.97
CA GLY A 221 0.90 33.19 -1.52
C GLY A 221 0.91 32.52 -0.15
N GLY A 222 0.73 31.21 -0.12
CA GLY A 222 1.16 30.43 1.05
C GLY A 222 2.57 30.87 1.44
N SER A 223 2.86 30.94 2.74
CA SER A 223 4.13 31.46 3.26
C SER A 223 5.35 30.56 2.97
N GLY A 224 5.23 29.61 2.03
CA GLY A 224 6.25 28.64 1.64
C GLY A 224 6.35 28.51 0.12
N ASP A 225 7.39 27.84 -0.37
CA ASP A 225 7.57 27.61 -1.80
C ASP A 225 6.74 26.38 -2.22
N LEU A 226 5.93 26.47 -3.29
CA LEU A 226 5.19 25.31 -3.83
C LEU A 226 6.14 24.15 -4.17
N LYS A 227 7.41 24.45 -4.45
CA LYS A 227 8.48 23.46 -4.65
C LYS A 227 8.70 22.54 -3.45
N GLU A 228 8.30 22.93 -2.24
CA GLU A 228 8.36 22.08 -1.04
C GLU A 228 7.50 20.81 -1.18
N PHE A 229 6.39 20.89 -1.94
CA PHE A 229 5.53 19.75 -2.26
C PHE A 229 5.98 18.98 -3.51
N GLY A 230 7.15 19.35 -4.04
CA GLY A 230 7.76 18.76 -5.22
C GLY A 230 6.89 18.82 -6.47
N TRP A 231 7.13 17.87 -7.38
CA TRP A 231 6.41 17.78 -8.63
C TRP A 231 4.92 17.42 -8.44
N ILE A 232 4.58 16.71 -7.35
CA ILE A 232 3.20 16.28 -7.07
C ILE A 232 2.33 17.49 -6.74
N GLY A 233 2.78 18.35 -5.82
CA GLY A 233 2.05 19.58 -5.49
C GLY A 233 1.89 20.49 -6.71
N THR A 234 2.94 20.59 -7.53
CA THR A 234 2.90 21.36 -8.78
C THR A 234 1.86 20.81 -9.77
N LEU A 235 1.80 19.49 -9.94
CA LEU A 235 0.84 18.83 -10.84
C LEU A 235 -0.60 18.97 -10.34
N LEU A 236 -0.85 18.80 -9.04
CA LEU A 236 -2.19 18.85 -8.46
C LEU A 236 -2.77 20.28 -8.42
N LEU A 237 -1.90 21.30 -8.43
CA LEU A 237 -2.28 22.72 -8.51
C LEU A 237 -2.12 23.31 -9.91
N ASP A 238 -1.95 22.47 -10.93
CA ASP A 238 -1.89 22.95 -12.31
C ASP A 238 -3.18 23.68 -12.68
N LYS A 239 -3.04 24.84 -13.34
CA LYS A 239 -4.15 25.68 -13.77
C LYS A 239 -4.97 25.01 -14.88
N GLU A 240 -4.36 24.11 -15.64
CA GLU A 240 -5.05 23.34 -16.69
C GLU A 240 -5.94 22.23 -16.11
N ASN A 241 -5.83 21.94 -14.80
CA ASN A 241 -6.64 20.91 -14.12
C ASN A 241 -7.44 21.48 -12.93
N PRO A 242 -8.51 22.26 -13.19
CA PRO A 242 -9.34 22.84 -12.13
C PRO A 242 -10.06 21.79 -11.28
N THR A 243 -10.33 20.61 -11.85
CA THR A 243 -10.96 19.49 -11.13
C THR A 243 -10.08 19.01 -9.98
N SER A 244 -8.77 18.86 -10.21
CA SER A 244 -7.83 18.44 -9.16
C SER A 244 -7.82 19.45 -8.01
N GLN A 245 -7.80 20.76 -8.31
CA GLN A 245 -7.84 21.82 -7.30
C GLN A 245 -9.14 21.79 -6.46
N ALA A 246 -10.29 21.50 -7.07
CA ALA A 246 -11.54 21.34 -6.34
C ALA A 246 -11.50 20.15 -5.36
N TRP A 247 -10.89 19.03 -5.77
CA TRP A 247 -10.69 17.87 -4.90
C TRP A 247 -9.65 18.11 -3.82
N ILE A 248 -8.56 18.85 -4.10
CA ILE A 248 -7.61 19.32 -3.08
C ILE A 248 -8.33 20.12 -2.01
N ASN A 249 -9.26 21.00 -2.38
CA ASN A 249 -10.06 21.74 -1.40
C ASN A 249 -10.91 20.80 -0.52
N LYS A 250 -11.61 19.86 -1.13
CA LYS A 250 -12.46 18.90 -0.40
C LYS A 250 -11.64 17.96 0.50
N TYR A 251 -10.51 17.45 0.02
CA TYR A 251 -9.64 16.56 0.80
C TYR A 251 -8.86 17.30 1.87
N GLY A 252 -8.41 18.52 1.60
CA GLY A 252 -7.73 19.36 2.58
C GLY A 252 -8.63 19.80 3.74
N THR A 253 -9.94 19.91 3.50
CA THR A 253 -10.94 20.28 4.53
C THR A 253 -11.53 19.08 5.25
N SER A 254 -11.69 17.94 4.58
CA SER A 254 -12.30 16.72 5.15
C SER A 254 -11.45 15.49 4.93
N ASN A 255 -10.74 15.08 6.00
CA ASN A 255 -9.98 13.84 6.02
C ASN A 255 -10.88 12.61 5.81
N LEU A 256 -12.13 12.64 6.31
CA LEU A 256 -13.06 11.53 6.12
C LEU A 256 -13.41 11.31 4.64
N ASN A 257 -13.68 12.40 3.90
CA ASN A 257 -13.95 12.31 2.46
C ASN A 257 -12.72 11.80 1.71
N TYR A 258 -11.54 12.30 2.10
CA TYR A 258 -10.29 11.87 1.50
C TYR A 258 -10.03 10.37 1.68
N GLN A 259 -10.23 9.83 2.89
CA GLN A 259 -9.97 8.41 3.16
C GLN A 259 -10.90 7.47 2.42
N LYS A 260 -12.18 7.83 2.32
CA LYS A 260 -13.16 7.05 1.55
C LYS A 260 -12.75 6.97 0.08
N ASP A 261 -12.46 8.13 -0.51
CA ASP A 261 -12.08 8.21 -1.92
C ASP A 261 -10.72 7.55 -2.18
N LEU A 262 -9.77 7.68 -1.25
CA LEU A 262 -8.48 6.99 -1.32
C LEU A 262 -8.66 5.47 -1.29
N GLY A 263 -9.51 4.93 -0.42
CA GLY A 263 -9.82 3.51 -0.37
C GLY A 263 -10.36 2.99 -1.71
N ILE A 264 -11.30 3.71 -2.30
CA ILE A 264 -11.89 3.35 -3.60
C ILE A 264 -10.87 3.48 -4.73
N ALA A 265 -10.10 4.58 -4.77
CA ALA A 265 -9.10 4.81 -5.81
C ALA A 265 -7.94 3.81 -5.73
N TYR A 266 -7.53 3.43 -4.51
CA TYR A 266 -6.49 2.42 -4.30
C TYR A 266 -6.95 1.03 -4.73
N ASN A 267 -8.20 0.68 -4.40
CA ASN A 267 -8.77 -0.57 -4.88
C ASN A 267 -8.91 -0.58 -6.41
N ALA A 268 -9.29 0.55 -7.00
CA ALA A 268 -9.37 0.67 -8.45
C ALA A 268 -8.01 0.45 -9.14
N ILE A 269 -6.96 1.17 -8.74
CA ILE A 269 -5.64 1.06 -9.39
C ILE A 269 -5.03 -0.34 -9.25
N THR A 270 -5.34 -1.04 -8.15
CA THR A 270 -4.87 -2.42 -7.92
C THR A 270 -5.74 -3.49 -8.59
N GLN A 271 -6.82 -3.12 -9.28
CA GLN A 271 -7.68 -4.02 -10.06
C GLN A 271 -7.65 -3.76 -11.56
N LEU A 272 -7.15 -2.59 -12.00
CA LEU A 272 -7.14 -2.21 -13.42
C LEU A 272 -6.28 -3.17 -14.25
N GLY A 273 -6.94 -3.99 -15.08
CA GLY A 273 -6.29 -5.00 -15.91
C GLY A 273 -5.75 -6.20 -15.12
N ALA A 274 -6.17 -6.37 -13.85
CA ALA A 274 -5.80 -7.51 -13.04
C ALA A 274 -6.55 -8.77 -13.50
N GLU A 275 -5.84 -9.89 -13.55
CA GLU A 275 -6.42 -11.21 -13.73
C GLU A 275 -6.47 -11.93 -12.37
N PHE A 276 -7.56 -12.63 -12.08
CA PHE A 276 -7.79 -13.27 -10.78
C PHE A 276 -7.96 -14.78 -10.94
N THR A 277 -7.44 -15.52 -9.97
CA THR A 277 -7.66 -16.96 -9.83
C THR A 277 -9.10 -17.23 -9.37
N GLY A 278 -9.79 -18.16 -10.04
CA GLY A 278 -11.14 -18.60 -9.69
C GLY A 278 -12.20 -18.25 -10.74
N GLY A 279 -12.42 -19.17 -11.69
CA GLY A 279 -13.26 -18.95 -12.89
C GLY A 279 -14.70 -18.47 -12.62
N LYS A 280 -15.27 -18.71 -11.43
CA LYS A 280 -16.61 -18.21 -11.05
C LYS A 280 -16.60 -16.76 -10.57
N TYR A 281 -15.57 -16.31 -9.86
CA TYR A 281 -15.44 -14.91 -9.44
C TYR A 281 -14.85 -14.04 -10.55
N GLU A 282 -13.92 -14.59 -11.34
CA GLU A 282 -13.37 -13.95 -12.52
C GLU A 282 -14.47 -13.62 -13.56
N SER A 283 -15.41 -14.55 -13.81
CA SER A 283 -16.54 -14.31 -14.72
C SER A 283 -17.54 -13.26 -14.22
N LEU A 284 -17.67 -13.09 -12.89
CA LEU A 284 -18.48 -12.01 -12.28
C LEU A 284 -17.83 -10.63 -12.42
N LEU A 285 -16.51 -10.58 -12.57
CA LEU A 285 -15.72 -9.35 -12.67
C LEU A 285 -15.41 -8.93 -14.11
N LYS A 286 -15.26 -9.89 -15.05
CA LYS A 286 -14.82 -9.63 -16.45
C LYS A 286 -15.72 -8.69 -17.26
N ASN A 287 -17.02 -8.59 -16.94
CA ASN A 287 -18.00 -7.90 -17.80
C ASN A 287 -18.75 -6.73 -17.11
N ARG A 288 -18.34 -6.31 -15.90
CA ARG A 288 -18.97 -5.14 -15.26
C ARG A 288 -18.21 -3.88 -15.64
N PRO A 289 -18.88 -2.84 -16.19
CA PRO A 289 -18.24 -1.54 -16.33
C PRO A 289 -17.82 -1.07 -14.95
N ARG A 290 -16.56 -0.63 -14.84
CA ARG A 290 -16.01 -0.10 -13.60
C ARG A 290 -16.82 1.15 -13.22
N LYS A 291 -17.37 1.16 -12.01
CA LYS A 291 -17.88 2.39 -11.40
C LYS A 291 -16.69 3.26 -11.01
N THR A 292 -16.62 4.43 -11.59
CA THR A 292 -15.66 5.46 -11.21
C THR A 292 -16.20 6.27 -10.05
N LEU A 293 -15.33 6.98 -9.35
CA LEU A 293 -15.77 7.96 -8.35
C LEU A 293 -16.63 9.09 -8.93
N ASN A 294 -16.73 9.25 -10.25
CA ASN A 294 -17.60 10.26 -10.87
C ASN A 294 -19.02 9.73 -11.16
N ASP A 295 -19.27 8.43 -10.99
CA ASP A 295 -20.56 7.78 -11.26
C ASP A 295 -21.48 7.70 -10.02
N GLU A 296 -21.04 8.28 -8.89
CA GLU A 296 -21.79 8.39 -7.63
C GLU A 296 -22.63 9.68 -7.53
#